data_AF-A0A4V6PQK1-F1
#
_entry.id   AF-A0A4V6PQK1-F1
#
_cell.length_a   1.000
_cell.length_b   1.000
_cell.length_c   1.000
_cell.angle_alpha   90.00
_cell.angle_beta   90.00
_cell.angle_gamma   90.00
#
_symmetry.space_group_name_H-M   'P 1'
#
loop_
_entity.id
_entity.type
_entity.pdbx_description
1 polymer ?
#
loop_
_entity_poly.entity_id
_entity_poly.type
_entity_poly.pdbx_seq_one_letter_code
_entity_poly.pdbx_strand_id
1 'polypeptide(L)'
;MDEVLGTDFDSVIAGNLNLTQQHVVNRRKELGIPGYAIKQNPWKPEEDAVLGTGSLTHIAKILGRPTSQIQKRMKEIGIAHFGQRGTPRSVVMLEVEQAQKERNKVRFIQRMRKGAVVVEGVANGYTLTALAKELGISPTAARNRFLIFLRVAMHPSMLGDAIPQDCKNIPPHVLKQAVLCVENYCQRIILIND
;
A
#
# COMPACT_ATOMS: atom_id res chain seq x y z
N MET A 1 50.38 -6.08 18.29
CA MET A 1 49.53 -4.90 18.01
C MET A 1 49.71 -4.45 16.56
N ASP A 2 50.93 -4.16 16.11
CA ASP A 2 51.18 -3.60 14.77
C ASP A 2 50.68 -4.50 13.62
N GLU A 3 50.72 -5.83 13.78
CA GLU A 3 50.28 -6.82 12.79
C GLU A 3 48.78 -6.81 12.45
N VAL A 4 47.93 -6.29 13.35
CA VAL A 4 46.47 -6.28 13.16
C VAL A 4 45.93 -4.90 12.76
N LEU A 5 46.81 -3.90 12.57
CA LEU A 5 46.40 -2.56 12.17
C LEU A 5 45.95 -2.56 10.70
N GLY A 6 44.79 -1.95 10.43
CA GLY A 6 44.23 -1.86 9.08
C GLY A 6 43.53 -3.12 8.57
N THR A 7 43.49 -4.22 9.34
CA THR A 7 42.79 -5.46 8.97
C THR A 7 41.29 -5.43 9.33
N ASP A 8 40.90 -4.59 10.28
CA ASP A 8 39.51 -4.37 10.71
C ASP A 8 39.36 -2.93 11.24
N PHE A 9 38.17 -2.52 11.68
CA PHE A 9 37.94 -1.22 12.29
C PHE A 9 38.81 -1.00 13.52
N ASP A 10 39.38 0.20 13.64
CA ASP A 10 40.21 0.62 14.77
C ASP A 10 39.50 0.39 16.14
N SER A 11 38.16 0.47 16.18
CA SER A 11 37.36 0.20 17.38
C SER A 11 37.29 -1.29 17.76
N VAL A 12 37.24 -2.18 16.76
CA VAL A 12 37.20 -3.64 16.96
C VAL A 12 38.57 -4.13 17.40
N ILE A 13 39.63 -3.65 16.72
CA ILE A 13 41.02 -3.94 17.09
C ILE A 13 41.31 -3.45 18.52
N ALA A 14 40.84 -2.25 18.88
CA ALA A 14 40.98 -1.71 20.22
C ALA A 14 40.28 -2.57 21.28
N GLY A 15 39.05 -3.01 21.01
CA GLY A 15 38.31 -3.92 21.90
C GLY A 15 39.02 -5.26 22.09
N ASN A 16 39.54 -5.86 21.02
CA ASN A 16 40.23 -7.14 21.07
C ASN A 16 41.59 -7.07 21.78
N LEU A 17 42.25 -5.91 21.76
CA LEU A 17 43.54 -5.68 22.41
C LEU A 17 43.42 -5.04 23.80
N ASN A 18 42.20 -4.78 24.28
CA ASN A 18 41.94 -4.00 25.51
C ASN A 18 42.65 -2.63 25.52
N LEU A 19 42.68 -1.96 24.36
CA LEU A 19 43.27 -0.64 24.17
C LEU A 19 42.19 0.40 23.90
N THR A 20 42.57 1.68 23.97
CA THR A 20 41.69 2.76 23.49
C THR A 20 41.77 2.85 21.97
N GLN A 21 40.63 3.15 21.34
CA GLN A 21 40.57 3.37 19.89
C GLN A 21 41.59 4.42 19.43
N GLN A 22 41.80 5.48 20.21
CA GLN A 22 42.75 6.54 19.88
C GLN A 22 44.19 6.02 19.81
N HIS A 23 44.57 5.07 20.67
CA HIS A 23 45.89 4.46 20.68
C HIS A 23 46.14 3.66 19.38
N VAL A 24 45.13 2.89 18.93
CA VAL A 24 45.16 2.15 17.65
C VAL A 24 45.21 3.11 16.46
N VAL A 25 44.42 4.18 16.46
CA VAL A 25 44.42 5.20 15.39
C VAL A 25 45.78 5.89 15.27
N ASN A 26 46.37 6.29 16.39
CA ASN A 26 47.66 6.97 16.40
C ASN A 26 48.77 6.04 15.89
N ARG A 27 48.82 4.81 16.41
CA ARG A 27 49.81 3.81 15.98
C ARG A 27 49.68 3.46 14.50
N ARG A 28 48.45 3.30 14.01
CA ARG A 28 48.17 3.07 12.59
C ARG A 28 48.66 4.22 11.72
N LYS A 29 48.45 5.46 12.13
CA LYS A 29 48.92 6.66 11.42
C LYS A 29 50.44 6.80 11.44
N GLU A 30 51.10 6.54 12.57
CA GLU A 30 52.57 6.54 12.69
C GLU A 30 53.23 5.58 11.71
N LEU A 31 52.63 4.40 11.52
CA LEU A 31 53.10 3.37 10.60
C LEU A 31 52.64 3.59 9.15
N GLY A 32 51.90 4.67 8.87
CA GLY A 32 51.38 4.98 7.53
C GLY A 32 50.34 3.97 7.01
N ILE A 33 49.75 3.15 7.88
CA ILE A 33 48.80 2.10 7.50
C ILE A 33 47.43 2.74 7.20
N PRO A 34 46.84 2.50 6.02
CA PRO A 34 45.47 2.96 5.72
C PRO A 34 44.47 2.37 6.71
N GLY A 35 43.43 3.14 7.05
CA GLY A 35 42.32 2.60 7.83
C GLY A 35 41.59 1.50 7.08
N TYR A 36 41.03 0.53 7.81
CA TYR A 36 40.22 -0.52 7.19
C TYR A 36 39.04 0.10 6.43
N ALA A 37 39.01 -0.16 5.12
CA ALA A 37 37.92 0.28 4.25
C ALA A 37 37.02 -0.91 3.96
N ILE A 38 35.74 -0.81 4.34
CA ILE A 38 34.73 -1.74 3.82
C ILE A 38 34.72 -1.57 2.30
N LYS A 39 35.00 -2.65 1.55
CA LYS A 39 34.73 -2.70 0.10
C LYS A 39 33.26 -2.33 -0.09
N GLN A 40 32.99 -1.14 -0.59
CA GLN A 40 31.61 -0.72 -0.87
C GLN A 40 31.10 -1.62 -1.99
N ASN A 41 30.12 -2.48 -1.69
CA ASN A 41 29.45 -3.26 -2.73
C ASN A 41 28.84 -2.28 -3.74
N PRO A 42 29.27 -2.29 -5.01
CA PRO A 42 28.74 -1.39 -6.02
C PRO A 42 27.22 -1.58 -6.13
N TRP A 43 26.52 -0.48 -6.43
CA TRP A 43 25.07 -0.49 -6.64
C TRP A 43 24.75 -1.15 -7.97
N LYS A 44 23.86 -2.14 -7.96
CA LYS A 44 23.35 -2.74 -9.19
C LYS A 44 22.16 -1.94 -9.74
N PRO A 45 21.91 -1.96 -11.05
CA PRO A 45 20.75 -1.27 -11.64
C PRO A 45 19.41 -1.69 -11.00
N GLU A 46 19.27 -2.96 -10.62
CA GLU A 46 18.07 -3.47 -9.96
C GLU A 46 17.91 -2.90 -8.54
N GLU A 47 19.02 -2.60 -7.85
CA GLU A 47 18.99 -1.96 -6.54
C GLU A 47 18.63 -0.47 -6.65
N ASP A 48 19.15 0.23 -7.67
CA ASP A 48 18.78 1.62 -7.94
C ASP A 48 17.29 1.77 -8.30
N ALA A 49 16.73 0.78 -9.02
CA ALA A 49 15.32 0.79 -9.42
C ALA A 49 14.33 0.75 -8.25
N VAL A 50 14.74 0.20 -7.10
CA VAL A 50 13.88 0.15 -5.90
C VAL A 50 14.05 1.38 -4.99
N LEU A 51 15.04 2.24 -5.24
CA LEU A 51 15.27 3.45 -4.46
C LEU A 51 14.12 4.45 -4.66
N GLY A 52 13.62 5.05 -3.57
CA GLY A 52 12.51 6.01 -3.61
C GLY A 52 11.10 5.41 -3.77
N THR A 53 10.97 4.09 -3.90
CA THR A 53 9.66 3.40 -4.01
C THR A 53 8.94 3.20 -2.67
N GLY A 54 9.62 3.41 -1.55
CA GLY A 54 9.08 3.20 -0.21
C GLY A 54 9.93 3.87 0.87
N SER A 55 9.59 3.62 2.14
CA SER A 55 10.37 4.14 3.26
C SER A 55 11.79 3.59 3.24
N LEU A 56 12.76 4.38 3.72
CA LEU A 56 14.14 3.95 3.86
C LEU A 56 14.28 2.64 4.63
N THR A 57 13.45 2.46 5.66
CA THR A 57 13.42 1.23 6.48
C THR A 57 12.92 0.02 5.71
N HIS A 58 11.98 0.20 4.78
CA HIS A 58 11.48 -0.87 3.94
C HIS A 58 12.51 -1.24 2.87
N ILE A 59 13.08 -0.24 2.19
CA ILE A 59 14.13 -0.43 1.18
C ILE A 59 15.37 -1.07 1.80
N ALA A 60 15.76 -0.66 3.02
CA ALA A 60 16.87 -1.26 3.76
C ALA A 60 16.67 -2.76 4.01
N LYS A 61 15.45 -3.20 4.33
CA LYS A 61 15.13 -4.62 4.51
C LYS A 61 15.19 -5.40 3.20
N ILE A 62 14.71 -4.82 2.10
CA ILE A 62 14.72 -5.45 0.78
C ILE A 62 16.14 -5.62 0.27
N LEU A 63 16.96 -4.58 0.37
CA LEU A 63 18.32 -4.57 -0.18
C LEU A 63 19.35 -5.15 0.78
N GLY A 64 19.00 -5.37 2.04
CA GLY A 64 19.97 -5.76 3.08
C GLY A 64 21.05 -4.71 3.31
N ARG A 65 20.79 -3.43 2.98
CA ARG A 65 21.75 -2.33 3.07
C ARG A 65 21.36 -1.34 4.16
N PRO A 66 22.34 -0.69 4.83
CA PRO A 66 22.07 0.34 5.81
C PRO A 66 21.30 1.52 5.20
N THR A 67 20.38 2.10 5.97
CA THR A 67 19.63 3.30 5.56
C THR A 67 20.54 4.45 5.18
N SER A 68 21.70 4.61 5.83
CA SER A 68 22.69 5.63 5.51
C SER A 68 23.30 5.47 4.11
N GLN A 69 23.57 4.24 3.66
CA GLN A 69 24.07 3.99 2.30
C GLN A 69 23.00 4.26 1.26
N ILE A 70 21.75 3.90 1.56
CA ILE A 70 20.59 4.17 0.71
C ILE A 70 20.37 5.68 0.55
N GLN A 71 20.37 6.44 1.64
CA GLN A 71 20.25 7.90 1.61
C GLN A 71 21.36 8.57 0.79
N LYS A 72 22.60 8.10 0.97
CA LYS A 72 23.75 8.57 0.20
C LYS A 72 23.56 8.29 -1.29
N ARG A 73 23.19 7.06 -1.65
CA ARG A 73 22.95 6.69 -3.05
C ARG A 73 21.81 7.49 -3.66
N MET A 74 20.69 7.61 -2.97
CA MET A 74 19.54 8.42 -3.39
C MET A 74 19.96 9.86 -3.68
N LYS A 75 20.81 10.47 -2.83
CA LYS A 75 21.36 11.81 -3.08
C LYS A 75 22.26 11.85 -4.32
N GLU A 76 23.11 10.84 -4.53
CA GLU A 76 24.01 10.75 -5.70
C GLU A 76 23.23 10.67 -7.02
N ILE A 77 22.11 9.94 -7.05
CA ILE A 77 21.28 9.78 -8.26
C ILE A 77 20.07 10.74 -8.30
N GLY A 78 20.01 11.73 -7.39
CA GLY A 78 19.01 12.80 -7.42
C GLY A 78 17.60 12.39 -6.94
N ILE A 79 17.44 11.28 -6.22
CA ILE A 79 16.16 10.85 -5.65
C ILE A 79 15.96 11.54 -4.29
N ALA A 80 14.87 12.31 -4.18
CA ALA A 80 14.48 12.96 -2.93
C ALA A 80 14.09 11.94 -1.86
N HIS A 81 14.38 12.26 -0.59
CA HIS A 81 14.10 11.36 0.52
C HIS A 81 12.58 11.21 0.72
N PHE A 82 12.14 9.95 0.87
CA PHE A 82 10.80 9.59 1.30
C PHE A 82 10.56 10.15 2.71
N GLY A 83 10.05 11.38 2.82
CA GLY A 83 9.85 12.05 4.11
C GLY A 83 9.75 13.56 4.07
N GLN A 84 10.17 14.24 3.00
CA GLN A 84 9.86 15.67 2.86
C GLN A 84 8.40 15.84 2.41
N ARG A 85 7.53 16.18 3.36
CA ARG A 85 6.23 16.79 3.06
C ARG A 85 6.48 17.98 2.13
N GLY A 86 6.07 17.85 0.87
CA GLY A 86 6.15 18.93 -0.12
C GLY A 86 7.12 18.74 -1.29
N THR A 87 7.79 17.59 -1.46
CA THR A 87 8.52 17.33 -2.72
C THR A 87 7.59 16.79 -3.81
N PRO A 88 7.77 17.17 -5.10
CA PRO A 88 6.86 16.77 -6.17
C PRO A 88 6.80 15.25 -6.28
N ARG A 89 5.60 14.72 -6.09
CA ARG A 89 5.18 13.33 -6.37
C ARG A 89 5.93 12.83 -7.61
N SER A 90 6.88 11.91 -7.44
CA SER A 90 7.54 11.26 -8.57
C SER A 90 6.46 10.64 -9.48
N VAL A 91 6.67 10.67 -10.80
CA VAL A 91 5.72 10.15 -11.79
C VAL A 91 5.26 8.73 -11.44
N VAL A 92 6.18 7.89 -10.97
CA VAL A 92 5.93 6.52 -10.50
C VAL A 92 4.91 6.47 -9.33
N MET A 93 4.95 7.42 -8.39
CA MET A 93 3.98 7.47 -7.29
C MET A 93 2.60 7.98 -7.74
N LEU A 94 2.55 8.88 -8.72
CA LEU A 94 1.28 9.29 -9.36
C LEU A 94 0.63 8.10 -10.07
N GLU A 95 1.43 7.33 -10.80
CA GLU A 95 0.99 6.11 -11.47
C GLU A 95 0.49 5.07 -10.47
N VAL A 96 1.22 4.83 -9.37
CA VAL A 96 0.81 3.90 -8.31
C VAL A 96 -0.46 4.37 -7.60
N GLU A 97 -0.58 5.67 -7.28
CA GLU A 97 -1.78 6.22 -6.68
C GLU A 97 -2.98 6.13 -7.62
N GLN A 98 -2.79 6.42 -8.90
CA GLN A 98 -3.83 6.31 -9.92
C GLN A 98 -4.26 4.85 -10.09
N ALA A 99 -3.31 3.92 -10.20
CA ALA A 99 -3.60 2.48 -10.24
C ALA A 99 -4.35 2.00 -9.00
N GLN A 100 -4.03 2.53 -7.81
CA GLN A 100 -4.75 2.21 -6.58
C GLN A 100 -6.17 2.79 -6.57
N LYS A 101 -6.38 4.01 -7.11
CA LYS A 101 -7.72 4.59 -7.32
C LYS A 101 -8.54 3.73 -8.28
N GLU A 102 -7.97 3.32 -9.41
CA GLU A 102 -8.65 2.43 -10.37
C GLU A 102 -8.98 1.07 -9.76
N ARG A 103 -8.05 0.47 -9.01
CA ARG A 103 -8.31 -0.77 -8.26
C ARG A 103 -9.44 -0.62 -7.25
N ASN A 104 -9.50 0.51 -6.56
CA ASN A 104 -10.57 0.80 -5.60
C ASN A 104 -11.93 0.97 -6.29
N LYS A 105 -11.99 1.63 -7.45
CA LYS A 105 -13.20 1.73 -8.29
C LYS A 105 -13.70 0.34 -8.71
N VAL A 106 -12.83 -0.50 -9.25
CA VAL A 106 -13.20 -1.87 -9.69
C VAL A 106 -13.71 -2.70 -8.52
N ARG A 107 -13.03 -2.65 -7.37
CA ARG A 107 -13.45 -3.36 -6.15
C ARG A 107 -14.81 -2.87 -5.66
N PHE A 108 -15.06 -1.56 -5.73
CA PHE A 108 -16.36 -0.98 -5.40
C PHE A 108 -17.46 -1.52 -6.32
N ILE A 109 -17.27 -1.48 -7.64
CA ILE A 109 -18.24 -1.98 -8.62
C ILE A 109 -18.56 -3.47 -8.38
N GLN A 110 -17.54 -4.31 -8.20
CA GLN A 110 -17.74 -5.73 -7.90
C GLN A 110 -18.54 -5.95 -6.62
N ARG A 111 -18.28 -5.15 -5.58
CA ARG A 111 -19.03 -5.21 -4.32
C ARG A 111 -20.50 -4.82 -4.52
N MET A 112 -20.75 -3.77 -5.31
CA MET A 112 -22.11 -3.32 -5.61
C MET A 112 -22.88 -4.35 -6.44
N ARG A 113 -22.28 -4.92 -7.49
CA ARG A 113 -22.91 -5.99 -8.30
C ARG A 113 -23.26 -7.22 -7.46
N LYS A 114 -22.35 -7.66 -6.57
CA LYS A 114 -22.64 -8.76 -5.63
C LYS A 114 -23.80 -8.43 -4.68
N GLY A 115 -23.98 -7.16 -4.33
CA GLY A 115 -25.10 -6.69 -3.53
C GLY A 115 -26.41 -6.62 -4.32
N ALA A 116 -26.36 -6.16 -5.57
CA ALA A 116 -27.49 -6.05 -6.48
C ALA A 116 -28.21 -7.40 -6.64
N VAL A 117 -27.46 -8.48 -6.89
CA VAL A 117 -28.02 -9.85 -6.99
C VAL A 117 -28.83 -10.24 -5.75
N VAL A 118 -28.34 -9.90 -4.55
CA VAL A 118 -29.05 -10.21 -3.29
C VAL A 118 -30.30 -9.34 -3.16
N VAL A 119 -30.21 -8.05 -3.48
CA VAL A 119 -31.32 -7.10 -3.38
C VAL A 119 -32.42 -7.42 -4.39
N GLU A 120 -32.06 -7.78 -5.61
CA GLU A 120 -32.99 -8.24 -6.65
C GLU A 120 -33.71 -9.51 -6.24
N GLY A 121 -32.99 -10.50 -5.67
CA GLY A 121 -33.61 -11.69 -5.10
C GLY A 121 -34.64 -11.37 -4.01
N VAL A 122 -34.30 -10.46 -3.08
CA VAL A 122 -35.23 -10.00 -2.04
C VAL A 122 -36.44 -9.29 -2.66
N ALA A 123 -36.24 -8.46 -3.67
CA ALA A 123 -37.33 -7.79 -4.40
C ALA A 123 -38.25 -8.77 -5.13
N ASN A 124 -37.75 -9.96 -5.47
CA ASN A 124 -38.52 -11.05 -6.08
C ASN A 124 -39.14 -12.00 -5.02
N GLY A 125 -39.06 -11.65 -3.73
CA GLY A 125 -39.71 -12.38 -2.65
C GLY A 125 -38.85 -13.46 -1.98
N TYR A 126 -37.57 -13.58 -2.34
CA TYR A 126 -36.68 -14.55 -1.71
C TYR A 126 -36.19 -14.06 -0.34
N THR A 127 -36.02 -14.99 0.60
CA THR A 127 -35.39 -14.69 1.88
C THR A 127 -33.86 -14.64 1.74
N LEU A 128 -33.19 -13.88 2.61
CA LEU A 128 -31.72 -13.82 2.62
C LEU A 128 -31.06 -15.19 2.87
N THR A 129 -31.72 -16.07 3.63
CA THR A 129 -31.24 -17.43 3.90
C THR A 129 -31.35 -18.33 2.67
N ALA A 130 -32.44 -18.22 1.90
CA ALA A 130 -32.59 -18.92 0.63
C ALA A 130 -31.52 -18.46 -0.39
N LEU A 131 -31.33 -17.15 -0.53
CA LEU A 131 -30.31 -16.57 -1.42
C LEU A 131 -28.89 -16.95 -0.98
N ALA A 132 -28.60 -17.02 0.32
CA ALA A 132 -27.31 -17.45 0.81
C ALA A 132 -26.99 -18.88 0.35
N LYS A 133 -27.96 -19.79 0.44
CA LYS A 133 -27.84 -21.17 -0.02
C LYS A 133 -27.64 -21.25 -1.53
N GLU A 134 -28.45 -20.53 -2.30
CA GLU A 134 -28.39 -20.52 -3.77
C GLU A 134 -27.05 -19.97 -4.29
N LEU A 135 -26.54 -18.90 -3.67
CA LEU A 135 -25.28 -18.27 -4.05
C LEU A 135 -24.04 -18.97 -3.47
N GLY A 136 -24.21 -20.03 -2.67
CA GLY A 136 -23.11 -20.75 -2.03
C GLY A 136 -22.29 -19.89 -1.04
N ILE A 137 -22.95 -19.00 -0.30
CA ILE A 137 -22.32 -18.06 0.65
C ILE A 137 -22.91 -18.20 2.05
N SER A 138 -22.21 -17.70 3.07
CA SER A 138 -22.77 -17.68 4.42
C SER A 138 -23.97 -16.72 4.53
N PRO A 139 -24.97 -17.00 5.40
CA PRO A 139 -26.09 -16.07 5.65
C PRO A 139 -25.61 -14.67 6.07
N THR A 140 -24.54 -14.59 6.86
CA THR A 140 -23.90 -13.33 7.24
C THR A 140 -23.36 -12.58 6.03
N ALA A 141 -22.75 -13.27 5.07
CA ALA A 141 -22.25 -12.65 3.84
C ALA A 141 -23.39 -12.11 2.98
N ALA A 142 -24.51 -12.85 2.85
CA ALA A 142 -25.71 -12.37 2.14
C ALA A 142 -26.27 -11.10 2.81
N ARG A 143 -26.43 -11.11 4.13
CA ARG A 143 -26.88 -9.94 4.91
C ARG A 143 -25.94 -8.75 4.75
N ASN A 144 -24.63 -8.96 4.84
CA ASN A 144 -23.65 -7.88 4.70
C ASN A 144 -23.66 -7.28 3.29
N ARG A 145 -23.79 -8.10 2.24
CA ARG A 145 -23.93 -7.63 0.85
C ARG A 145 -25.19 -6.79 0.68
N PHE A 146 -26.32 -7.24 1.22
CA PHE A 146 -27.58 -6.51 1.21
C PHE A 146 -27.45 -5.14 1.90
N LEU A 147 -26.91 -5.10 3.12
CA LEU A 147 -26.74 -3.85 3.89
C LEU A 147 -25.76 -2.87 3.24
N ILE A 148 -24.63 -3.36 2.71
CA ILE A 148 -23.66 -2.51 2.01
C ILE A 148 -24.29 -1.90 0.76
N PHE A 149 -25.05 -2.70 0.00
CA PHE A 149 -25.75 -2.21 -1.17
C PHE A 149 -26.73 -1.10 -0.81
N LEU A 150 -27.60 -1.38 0.16
CA LEU A 150 -28.62 -0.46 0.64
C LEU A 150 -28.05 0.85 1.17
N ARG A 151 -26.92 0.81 1.90
CA ARG A 151 -26.25 2.03 2.39
C ARG A 151 -25.86 2.97 1.26
N VAL A 152 -25.42 2.42 0.12
CA VAL A 152 -25.04 3.22 -1.04
C VAL A 152 -26.28 3.66 -1.81
N ALA A 153 -27.23 2.76 -2.06
CA ALA A 153 -28.42 3.05 -2.84
C ALA A 153 -29.35 4.07 -2.16
N MET A 154 -29.42 4.06 -0.82
CA MET A 154 -30.23 5.02 -0.05
C MET A 154 -29.53 6.36 0.22
N HIS A 155 -28.42 6.64 -0.46
CA HIS A 155 -27.87 7.99 -0.44
C HIS A 155 -28.78 8.94 -1.25
N PRO A 156 -29.04 10.18 -0.81
CA PRO A 156 -29.91 11.13 -1.53
C PRO A 156 -29.51 11.36 -2.99
N SER A 157 -28.21 11.29 -3.29
CA SER A 157 -27.71 11.41 -4.67
C SER A 157 -28.02 10.21 -5.59
N MET A 158 -28.62 9.14 -5.06
CA MET A 158 -28.92 7.91 -5.80
C MET A 158 -30.42 7.74 -6.01
N LEU A 159 -31.19 7.61 -4.93
CA LEU A 159 -32.64 7.40 -4.98
C LEU A 159 -33.45 8.69 -4.84
N GLY A 160 -32.85 9.79 -4.35
CA GLY A 160 -33.55 11.06 -4.14
C GLY A 160 -34.82 10.89 -3.31
N ASP A 161 -35.95 11.37 -3.84
CA ASP A 161 -37.24 11.34 -3.16
C ASP A 161 -37.86 9.93 -3.07
N ALA A 162 -37.29 8.93 -3.75
CA ALA A 162 -37.75 7.53 -3.68
C ALA A 162 -37.24 6.78 -2.43
N ILE A 163 -36.48 7.44 -1.56
CA ILE A 163 -36.02 6.85 -0.29
C ILE A 163 -37.23 6.66 0.64
N PRO A 164 -37.51 5.42 1.10
CA PRO A 164 -38.62 5.17 2.01
C PRO A 164 -38.41 5.85 3.37
N GLN A 165 -39.51 6.34 3.96
CA GLN A 165 -39.49 6.86 5.34
C GLN A 165 -39.21 5.77 6.37
N ASP A 166 -39.68 4.54 6.14
CA ASP A 166 -39.37 3.37 6.96
C ASP A 166 -38.45 2.39 6.21
N CYS A 167 -37.21 2.28 6.69
CA CYS A 167 -36.21 1.36 6.15
C CYS A 167 -36.39 -0.09 6.64
N LYS A 168 -37.32 -0.37 7.55
CA LYS A 168 -37.57 -1.74 8.04
C LYS A 168 -38.22 -2.63 6.98
N ASN A 169 -39.13 -2.06 6.18
CA ASN A 169 -39.85 -2.77 5.13
C ASN A 169 -39.78 -1.98 3.82
N ILE A 170 -38.69 -2.17 3.08
CA ILE A 170 -38.49 -1.49 1.80
C ILE A 170 -39.37 -2.17 0.74
N PRO A 171 -40.26 -1.43 0.05
CA PRO A 171 -41.12 -2.02 -0.98
C PRO A 171 -40.30 -2.63 -2.14
N PRO A 172 -40.76 -3.75 -2.74
CA PRO A 172 -40.05 -4.40 -3.85
C PRO A 172 -39.74 -3.48 -5.03
N HIS A 173 -40.65 -2.57 -5.39
CA HIS A 173 -40.42 -1.63 -6.49
C HIS A 173 -39.27 -0.65 -6.19
N VAL A 174 -39.10 -0.23 -4.93
CA VAL A 174 -38.00 0.62 -4.50
C VAL A 174 -36.68 -0.15 -4.55
N LEU A 175 -36.67 -1.43 -4.15
CA LEU A 175 -35.48 -2.28 -4.27
C LEU A 175 -35.06 -2.47 -5.74
N LYS A 176 -36.02 -2.67 -6.65
CA LYS A 176 -35.75 -2.76 -8.10
C LYS A 176 -35.20 -1.44 -8.64
N GLN A 177 -35.78 -0.31 -8.24
CA GLN A 177 -35.26 1.01 -8.60
C GLN A 177 -33.84 1.24 -8.06
N ALA A 178 -33.56 0.80 -6.83
CA ALA A 178 -32.24 0.89 -6.21
C ALA A 178 -31.18 0.11 -7.00
N VAL A 179 -31.52 -1.09 -7.49
CA VAL A 179 -30.67 -1.89 -8.39
C VAL A 179 -30.34 -1.10 -9.65
N LEU A 180 -31.34 -0.57 -10.35
CA LEU A 180 -31.15 0.22 -11.57
C LEU A 180 -30.28 1.47 -11.33
N CYS A 181 -30.52 2.24 -10.27
CA CYS A 181 -29.75 3.42 -9.94
C CYS A 181 -28.26 3.10 -9.70
N VAL A 182 -27.99 2.03 -8.94
CA VAL A 182 -26.60 1.61 -8.65
C VAL A 182 -25.91 1.08 -9.89
N GLU A 183 -26.61 0.33 -10.74
CA GLU A 183 -26.04 -0.19 -12.00
C GLU A 183 -25.66 0.94 -12.95
N ASN A 184 -26.56 1.91 -13.14
CA ASN A 184 -26.29 3.11 -13.92
C ASN A 184 -25.10 3.90 -13.36
N TYR A 185 -25.01 4.04 -12.03
CA TYR A 185 -23.87 4.68 -11.38
C TYR A 185 -22.56 3.92 -11.63
N CYS A 186 -22.58 2.60 -11.52
CA CYS A 186 -21.39 1.77 -11.79
C CYS A 186 -20.96 1.83 -13.25
N GLN A 187 -21.90 1.89 -14.20
CA GLN A 187 -21.60 2.06 -15.62
C GLN A 187 -20.94 3.42 -15.90
N ARG A 188 -21.44 4.51 -15.31
CA ARG A 188 -20.82 5.83 -15.43
C ARG A 188 -19.39 5.87 -14.90
N ILE A 189 -19.09 5.14 -13.81
CA ILE A 189 -17.70 5.04 -13.29
C ILE A 189 -16.76 4.39 -14.31
N ILE A 190 -17.24 3.43 -15.10
CA ILE A 190 -16.45 2.75 -16.12
C ILE A 190 -16.22 3.69 -17.32
N LEU A 191 -17.28 4.33 -17.82
CA LEU A 191 -17.25 5.18 -19.02
C LEU A 191 -16.47 6.50 -18.88
N ILE A 192 -16.19 6.98 -17.66
CA ILE A 192 -15.39 8.20 -17.45
C ILE A 192 -13.88 7.96 -17.73
N ASN A 193 -13.47 6.71 -17.94
CA ASN A 193 -12.07 6.33 -18.12
C ASN A 193 -11.74 5.77 -19.54
N ASP A 194 -12.69 5.78 -20.48
CA ASP A 194 -12.48 5.49 -21.91
C ASP A 194 -12.50 6.80 -22.72
#